data_AF-A0A4D4MUL7-F1
#
_entry.id   AF-A0A4D4MUL7-F1
#
_cell.length_a   1.000
_cell.length_b   1.000
_cell.length_c   1.000
_cell.angle_alpha   90.00
_cell.angle_beta   90.00
_cell.angle_gamma   90.00
#
_symmetry.space_group_name_H-M   'P 1'
#
loop_
_entity.id
_entity.type
_entity.pdbx_description
1 polymer ?
#
loop_
_entity_poly.entity_id
_entity_poly.type
_entity_poly.pdbx_seq_one_letter_code
_entity_poly.pdbx_strand_id
1 'polypeptide(L)'
;MTRLRVLVCVSALLAAGSACASPQVCAGVGVESGVGVMFLREGYGDLADASYELCARGECAKGELRQEDLTRVRLGLPDDVDPDGGTVRFRVTRKGGTSPVIDASADVRLTRQSDECGGGAYNRGLAFTKKGGLTTKIPPSVTAAWREQVRELRSPSTGATTESP
;
A
#
# COMPACT_ATOMS: atom_id res chain seq x y z
N MET A 1 -60.93 -34.28 48.40
CA MET A 1 -59.61 -33.80 48.92
C MET A 1 -58.62 -33.75 47.76
N THR A 2 -57.57 -32.95 47.87
CA THR A 2 -56.90 -32.32 46.71
C THR A 2 -55.44 -32.75 46.55
N ARG A 3 -54.90 -32.71 45.31
CA ARG A 3 -53.49 -33.00 44.92
C ARG A 3 -53.20 -34.52 44.94
N LEU A 4 -52.29 -35.12 44.18
CA LEU A 4 -50.96 -34.75 43.64
C LEU A 4 -50.65 -35.79 42.51
N ARG A 5 -49.95 -35.59 41.37
CA ARG A 5 -49.16 -34.52 40.73
C ARG A 5 -49.19 -34.75 39.18
N VAL A 6 -48.63 -33.84 38.38
CA VAL A 6 -48.23 -34.07 36.96
C VAL A 6 -46.73 -33.80 36.83
N LEU A 7 -46.00 -34.59 36.03
CA LEU A 7 -44.86 -34.13 35.22
C LEU A 7 -44.37 -35.25 34.28
N VAL A 8 -44.59 -35.06 32.97
CA VAL A 8 -44.02 -35.88 31.90
C VAL A 8 -42.69 -35.25 31.48
N CYS A 9 -41.60 -36.01 31.52
CA CYS A 9 -40.31 -35.61 30.97
C CYS A 9 -40.12 -36.18 29.57
N VAL A 10 -40.15 -35.33 28.53
CA VAL A 10 -39.47 -35.59 27.24
C VAL A 10 -38.96 -34.27 26.66
N SER A 11 -37.64 -34.21 26.45
CA SER A 11 -36.86 -33.66 25.31
C SER A 11 -37.52 -32.68 24.30
N ALA A 12 -36.83 -31.71 23.70
CA ALA A 12 -35.45 -31.24 23.83
C ALA A 12 -35.27 -29.88 23.09
N LEU A 13 -34.12 -29.24 23.33
CA LEU A 13 -33.49 -28.14 22.57
C LEU A 13 -34.17 -27.65 21.27
N LEU A 14 -34.60 -26.38 21.27
CA LEU A 14 -34.34 -25.45 20.17
C LEU A 14 -34.13 -24.04 20.75
N ALA A 15 -32.98 -23.84 21.40
CA ALA A 15 -32.48 -22.49 21.64
C ALA A 15 -32.03 -21.94 20.28
N ALA A 16 -32.94 -21.27 19.58
CA ALA A 16 -32.62 -20.45 18.42
C ALA A 16 -31.83 -19.23 18.88
N GLY A 17 -30.57 -19.47 19.26
CA GLY A 17 -29.57 -18.43 19.32
C GLY A 17 -29.40 -17.91 17.91
N SER A 18 -30.12 -16.86 17.57
CA SER A 18 -29.76 -15.95 16.50
C SER A 18 -28.37 -15.43 16.85
N ALA A 19 -27.36 -16.14 16.36
CA ALA A 19 -26.00 -15.64 16.32
C ALA A 19 -26.06 -14.40 15.44
N CYS A 20 -26.23 -13.24 16.09
CA CYS A 20 -25.90 -11.96 15.51
C CYS A 20 -24.41 -12.01 15.23
N ALA A 21 -24.05 -12.56 14.07
CA ALA A 21 -22.81 -12.23 13.41
C ALA A 21 -22.86 -10.73 13.24
N SER A 22 -22.20 -10.02 14.16
CA SER A 22 -22.08 -8.57 14.14
C SER A 22 -21.69 -8.20 12.72
N PRO A 23 -22.46 -7.36 11.99
CA PRO A 23 -22.03 -6.91 10.69
C PRO A 23 -20.70 -6.19 10.92
N GLN A 24 -19.61 -6.84 10.51
CA GLN A 24 -18.27 -6.31 10.71
C GLN A 24 -18.24 -5.01 9.92
N VAL A 25 -18.17 -3.89 10.65
CA VAL A 25 -18.32 -2.56 10.06
C VAL A 25 -17.12 -2.33 9.17
N CYS A 26 -17.29 -2.66 7.90
CA CYS A 26 -16.30 -2.48 6.85
C CYS A 26 -16.16 -0.99 6.56
N ALA A 27 -15.43 -0.32 7.45
CA ALA A 27 -14.82 0.99 7.20
C ALA A 27 -13.75 0.93 6.09
N GLY A 28 -13.46 -0.28 5.57
CA GLY A 28 -12.96 -0.53 4.23
C GLY A 28 -11.86 0.42 3.80
N VAL A 29 -10.65 0.22 4.36
CA VAL A 29 -9.47 0.93 3.86
C VAL A 29 -9.17 0.37 2.47
N GLY A 30 -9.76 0.99 1.46
CA GLY A 30 -9.66 0.57 0.06
C GLY A 30 -8.20 0.39 -0.33
N VAL A 31 -7.85 -0.83 -0.75
CA VAL A 31 -6.54 -1.12 -1.32
C VAL A 31 -6.61 -0.87 -2.82
N GLU A 32 -5.64 -0.13 -3.34
CA GLU A 32 -5.54 0.19 -4.77
C GLU A 32 -4.52 -0.72 -5.46
N SER A 33 -4.78 -1.05 -6.74
CA SER A 33 -3.82 -1.72 -7.60
C SER A 33 -2.73 -0.73 -8.04
N GLY A 34 -1.47 -1.15 -8.06
CA GLY A 34 -0.39 -0.22 -8.42
C GLY A 34 1.03 -0.60 -8.06
N VAL A 35 1.98 0.19 -8.55
CA VAL A 35 3.40 0.10 -8.17
C VAL A 35 3.86 1.37 -7.47
N GLY A 36 4.66 1.22 -6.43
CA GLY A 36 5.24 2.33 -5.67
C GLY A 36 6.76 2.24 -5.64
N VAL A 37 7.45 3.35 -5.88
CA VAL A 37 8.91 3.46 -5.74
C VAL A 37 9.23 4.41 -4.60
N MET A 38 10.01 3.93 -3.64
CA MET A 38 10.64 4.76 -2.61
C MET A 38 12.05 5.14 -3.09
N PHE A 39 12.27 6.43 -3.33
CA PHE A 39 13.47 6.99 -3.93
C PHE A 39 14.28 7.78 -2.90
N LEU A 40 15.48 7.33 -2.53
CA LEU A 40 16.41 8.13 -1.71
C LEU A 40 17.21 9.09 -2.62
N ARG A 41 17.15 10.38 -2.32
CA ARG A 41 17.82 11.48 -3.03
C ARG A 41 19.34 11.54 -2.79
N GLU A 42 19.81 10.98 -1.66
CA GLU A 42 21.21 11.02 -1.25
C GLU A 42 22.17 10.50 -2.34
N GLY A 43 23.22 11.27 -2.62
CA GLY A 43 24.29 10.87 -3.53
C GLY A 43 24.01 11.04 -5.03
N TYR A 44 22.87 11.63 -5.42
CA TYR A 44 22.58 11.96 -6.84
C TYR A 44 22.94 13.39 -7.25
N GLY A 45 23.46 14.18 -6.30
CA GLY A 45 23.70 15.61 -6.47
C GLY A 45 22.39 16.40 -6.49
N ASP A 46 22.40 17.56 -7.13
CA ASP A 46 21.19 18.35 -7.25
C ASP A 46 20.14 17.67 -8.16
N LEU A 47 18.92 17.61 -7.64
CA LEU A 47 17.69 17.11 -8.25
C LEU A 47 16.51 18.07 -7.91
N ALA A 48 16.77 19.34 -7.66
CA ALA A 48 15.75 20.38 -7.59
C ALA A 48 14.95 20.39 -8.91
N ASP A 49 13.64 20.36 -8.79
CA ASP A 49 12.65 20.37 -9.88
C ASP A 49 12.95 19.32 -10.98
N ALA A 50 13.58 18.21 -10.61
CA ALA A 50 13.83 17.09 -11.49
C ALA A 50 12.52 16.36 -11.79
N SER A 51 12.23 16.10 -13.06
CA SER A 51 11.06 15.33 -13.45
C SER A 51 11.30 13.83 -13.26
N TYR A 52 10.25 13.10 -12.90
CA TYR A 52 10.25 11.64 -12.85
C TYR A 52 9.25 11.04 -13.84
N GLU A 53 9.50 9.79 -14.21
CA GLU A 53 8.55 8.92 -14.89
C GLU A 53 8.63 7.52 -14.26
N LEU A 54 7.50 7.00 -13.79
CA LEU A 54 7.35 5.64 -13.29
C LEU A 54 6.35 4.91 -14.20
N CYS A 55 6.83 3.92 -14.95
CA CYS A 55 6.00 3.14 -15.87
C CYS A 55 5.92 1.67 -15.45
N ALA A 56 4.75 1.05 -15.66
CA ALA A 56 4.52 -0.38 -15.56
C ALA A 56 3.30 -0.76 -16.42
N ARG A 57 3.30 -1.95 -17.04
CA ARG A 57 2.16 -2.46 -17.83
C ARG A 57 1.66 -1.54 -18.98
N GLY A 58 2.52 -0.64 -19.49
CA GLY A 58 2.17 0.34 -20.52
C GLY A 58 1.66 1.68 -19.96
N GLU A 59 1.23 1.70 -18.70
CA GLU A 59 0.87 2.91 -17.97
C GLU A 59 2.10 3.63 -17.41
N CYS A 60 2.03 4.96 -17.29
CA CYS A 60 3.12 5.79 -16.78
C CYS A 60 2.61 6.97 -15.92
N ALA A 61 3.06 7.05 -14.67
CA ALA A 61 2.91 8.22 -13.82
C ALA A 61 4.10 9.17 -14.03
N LYS A 62 3.83 10.47 -14.15
CA LYS A 62 4.86 11.51 -14.35
C LYS A 62 4.62 12.67 -13.39
N GLY A 63 5.68 13.38 -13.05
CA GLY A 63 5.60 14.57 -12.20
C GLY A 63 6.99 15.09 -11.85
N GLU A 64 7.06 15.95 -10.83
CA GLU A 64 8.31 16.49 -10.31
C GLU A 64 8.69 15.83 -8.97
N LEU A 65 9.98 15.62 -8.75
CA LEU A 65 10.51 15.12 -7.49
C LEU A 65 10.51 16.23 -6.45
N ARG A 66 9.60 16.12 -5.49
CA ARG A 66 9.58 16.95 -4.28
C ARG A 66 10.96 17.00 -3.62
N GLN A 67 11.33 18.15 -3.08
CA GLN A 67 12.60 18.40 -2.38
C GLN A 67 12.61 17.73 -0.98
N GLU A 68 12.44 16.42 -0.98
CA GLU A 68 12.42 15.52 0.17
C GLU A 68 13.59 14.53 0.02
N ASP A 69 14.23 14.11 1.12
CA ASP A 69 15.34 13.15 1.11
C ASP A 69 14.90 11.75 0.66
N LEU A 70 13.64 11.40 0.93
CA LEU A 70 12.98 10.27 0.31
C LEU A 70 11.65 10.69 -0.32
N THR A 71 11.56 10.57 -1.63
CA THR A 71 10.30 10.75 -2.36
C THR A 71 9.57 9.40 -2.51
N ARG A 72 8.26 9.37 -2.25
CA ARG A 72 7.38 8.26 -2.63
C ARG A 72 6.70 8.56 -3.96
N VAL A 73 7.08 7.83 -5.01
CA VAL A 73 6.41 7.86 -6.31
C VAL A 73 5.42 6.69 -6.39
N ARG A 74 4.25 6.92 -7.02
CA ARG A 74 3.21 5.90 -7.22
C ARG A 74 2.69 5.95 -8.66
N LEU A 75 2.35 4.77 -9.18
CA LEU A 75 1.54 4.57 -10.36
C LEU A 75 0.38 3.67 -9.94
N GLY A 76 -0.85 4.19 -10.02
CA GLY A 76 -2.06 3.37 -9.96
C GLY A 76 -2.17 2.49 -11.21
N LEU A 77 -2.74 1.30 -11.07
CA LEU A 77 -3.00 0.36 -12.15
C LEU A 77 -4.48 -0.04 -12.09
N PRO A 78 -5.08 -0.52 -13.21
CA PRO A 78 -6.45 -1.04 -13.21
C PRO A 78 -6.67 -2.15 -12.16
N ASP A 79 -7.89 -2.26 -11.65
CA ASP A 79 -8.23 -3.25 -10.63
C ASP A 79 -8.12 -4.70 -11.13
N ASP A 80 -8.34 -4.90 -12.44
CA ASP A 80 -8.23 -6.17 -13.15
C ASP A 80 -6.82 -6.46 -13.70
N VAL A 81 -5.80 -5.70 -13.27
CA VAL A 81 -4.41 -5.88 -13.73
C VAL A 81 -3.90 -7.30 -13.50
N ASP A 82 -3.27 -7.87 -14.54
CA ASP A 82 -2.58 -9.15 -14.44
C ASP A 82 -1.45 -9.06 -13.38
N PRO A 83 -1.50 -9.86 -12.30
CA PRO A 83 -0.48 -9.83 -11.26
C PRO A 83 0.84 -10.49 -11.66
N ASP A 84 0.86 -11.31 -12.72
CA ASP A 84 2.01 -12.14 -13.07
C ASP A 84 3.00 -11.41 -13.99
N GLY A 85 4.16 -11.04 -13.42
CA GLY A 85 5.37 -10.62 -14.13
C GLY A 85 5.24 -9.44 -15.11
N GLY A 86 5.64 -8.24 -14.68
CA GLY A 86 5.78 -7.09 -15.57
C GLY A 86 6.99 -6.21 -15.22
N THR A 87 7.61 -5.63 -16.25
CA THR A 87 8.71 -4.68 -16.07
C THR A 87 8.19 -3.35 -15.52
N VAL A 88 8.74 -2.93 -14.38
CA VAL A 88 8.63 -1.55 -13.88
C VAL A 88 9.86 -0.79 -14.35
N ARG A 89 9.68 0.41 -14.90
CA ARG A 89 10.77 1.35 -15.22
C ARG A 89 10.62 2.63 -14.41
N PHE A 90 11.69 3.06 -13.76
CA PHE A 90 11.78 4.35 -13.08
C PHE A 90 12.86 5.22 -13.72
N ARG A 91 12.47 6.44 -14.09
CA ARG A 91 13.34 7.45 -14.69
C ARG A 91 13.30 8.75 -13.90
N VAL A 92 14.46 9.43 -13.85
CA VAL A 92 14.58 10.80 -13.34
C VAL A 92 15.44 11.62 -14.29
N THR A 93 14.97 12.81 -14.65
CA THR A 93 15.67 13.77 -15.51
C THR A 93 15.81 15.10 -14.76
N ARG A 94 17.01 15.69 -14.72
CA ARG A 94 17.22 17.00 -14.08
C ARG A 94 16.44 18.10 -14.82
N LYS A 95 16.08 19.17 -14.10
CA LYS A 95 15.48 20.38 -14.68
C LYS A 95 16.27 20.85 -15.91
N GLY A 96 15.61 21.02 -17.05
CA GLY A 96 16.22 21.45 -18.32
C GLY A 96 17.12 20.40 -19.01
N GLY A 97 17.29 19.21 -18.44
CA GLY A 97 18.02 18.11 -19.06
C GLY A 97 17.20 17.37 -20.11
N THR A 98 17.87 16.89 -21.17
CA THR A 98 17.26 16.06 -22.23
C THR A 98 17.42 14.55 -22.01
N SER A 99 18.35 14.14 -21.15
CA SER A 99 18.68 12.75 -20.87
C SER A 99 18.45 12.41 -19.39
N PRO A 100 17.90 11.22 -19.08
CA PRO A 100 17.71 10.80 -17.70
C PRO A 100 19.05 10.58 -16.98
N VAL A 101 19.12 11.00 -15.73
CA VAL A 101 20.24 10.75 -14.81
C VAL A 101 20.04 9.45 -14.01
N ILE A 102 18.80 8.96 -13.98
CA ILE A 102 18.40 7.65 -13.51
C ILE A 102 17.53 7.05 -14.61
N ASP A 103 17.88 5.87 -15.10
CA ASP A 103 17.03 5.02 -15.94
C ASP A 103 17.23 3.58 -15.48
N ALA A 104 16.26 3.03 -14.75
CA ALA A 104 16.38 1.73 -14.12
C ALA A 104 15.08 0.94 -14.26
N SER A 105 15.20 -0.37 -14.50
CA SER A 105 14.09 -1.29 -14.61
C SER A 105 14.25 -2.50 -13.71
N ALA A 106 13.12 -3.10 -13.33
CA ALA A 106 13.06 -4.36 -12.61
C ALA A 106 11.77 -5.10 -12.97
N ASP A 107 11.86 -6.39 -13.25
CA ASP A 107 10.69 -7.23 -13.42
C ASP A 107 10.12 -7.62 -12.06
N VAL A 108 8.82 -7.42 -11.88
CA VAL A 108 8.11 -7.74 -10.64
C VAL A 108 6.81 -8.47 -10.91
N ARG A 109 6.48 -9.38 -9.99
CA ARG A 109 5.12 -9.86 -9.77
C ARG A 109 4.39 -8.90 -8.84
N LEU A 110 3.10 -8.64 -9.03
CA LEU A 110 2.30 -7.95 -8.02
C LEU A 110 1.91 -8.92 -6.89
N THR A 111 1.61 -8.42 -5.70
CA THR A 111 1.06 -9.23 -4.60
C THR A 111 -0.38 -8.78 -4.34
N ARG A 112 -1.31 -9.73 -4.16
CA ARG A 112 -2.67 -9.41 -3.72
C ARG A 112 -2.63 -8.91 -2.28
N GLN A 113 -3.24 -7.76 -2.01
CA GLN A 113 -3.61 -7.34 -0.66
C GLN A 113 -5.13 -7.44 -0.51
N SER A 114 -5.56 -7.83 0.69
CA SER A 114 -6.97 -7.88 1.08
C SER A 114 -7.34 -6.55 1.75
N ASP A 115 -8.57 -6.09 1.58
CA ASP A 115 -9.18 -5.03 2.40
C ASP A 115 -9.82 -5.59 3.70
N GLU A 116 -9.74 -6.91 3.91
CA GLU A 116 -10.39 -7.67 4.98
C GLU A 116 -11.94 -7.62 4.93
N CYS A 117 -12.51 -7.13 3.82
CA CYS A 117 -13.92 -6.90 3.58
C CYS A 117 -14.47 -7.63 2.33
N GLY A 118 -13.67 -8.53 1.75
CA GLY A 118 -14.04 -9.34 0.59
C GLY A 118 -13.54 -8.79 -0.74
N GLY A 119 -13.05 -7.55 -0.76
CA GLY A 119 -12.33 -6.96 -1.88
C GLY A 119 -10.83 -7.28 -1.84
N GLY A 120 -10.04 -6.45 -2.52
CA GLY A 120 -8.60 -6.58 -2.59
C GLY A 120 -8.04 -6.13 -3.93
N ALA A 121 -6.75 -5.80 -3.95
CA ALA A 121 -6.07 -5.25 -5.11
C ALA A 121 -4.63 -5.76 -5.23
N TYR A 122 -3.99 -5.53 -6.37
CA TYR A 122 -2.67 -6.05 -6.70
C TYR A 122 -1.61 -4.96 -6.71
N ASN A 123 -0.65 -5.04 -5.79
CA ASN A 123 0.40 -4.02 -5.70
C ASN A 123 1.81 -4.54 -5.43
N ARG A 124 2.79 -3.69 -5.72
CA ARG A 124 4.20 -3.93 -5.40
C ARG A 124 4.90 -2.63 -4.98
N GLY A 125 5.49 -2.65 -3.79
CA GLY A 125 6.51 -1.67 -3.40
C GLY A 125 7.90 -2.07 -3.89
N LEU A 126 8.64 -1.09 -4.40
CA LEU A 126 10.05 -1.17 -4.76
C LEU A 126 10.80 -0.03 -4.07
N ALA A 127 12.11 -0.18 -3.91
CA ALA A 127 13.02 0.89 -3.54
C ALA A 127 14.04 1.12 -4.64
N PHE A 128 14.42 2.38 -4.84
CA PHE A 128 15.52 2.74 -5.71
C PHE A 128 16.75 3.13 -4.87
N THR A 129 17.89 2.50 -5.16
CA THR A 129 19.14 2.72 -4.40
C THR A 129 20.34 2.79 -5.33
N LYS A 130 21.33 3.66 -5.00
CA LYS A 130 22.48 3.90 -5.86
C LYS A 130 23.38 2.69 -6.12
N LYS A 131 23.39 1.72 -5.21
CA LYS A 131 24.17 0.47 -5.34
C LYS A 131 23.36 -0.72 -5.87
N GLY A 132 22.04 -0.72 -5.71
CA GLY A 132 21.16 -1.86 -6.05
C GLY A 132 20.19 -1.60 -7.20
N GLY A 133 20.17 -0.38 -7.76
CA GLY A 133 19.16 0.02 -8.75
C GLY A 133 17.75 -0.03 -8.16
N LEU A 134 16.79 -0.45 -8.97
CA LEU A 134 15.40 -0.65 -8.59
C LEU A 134 15.23 -2.08 -8.05
N THR A 135 14.82 -2.23 -6.79
CA THR A 135 14.83 -3.51 -6.06
C THR A 135 13.59 -3.71 -5.19
N THR A 136 13.16 -4.98 -5.02
CA THR A 136 12.11 -5.38 -4.06
C THR A 136 12.65 -5.65 -2.65
N LYS A 137 13.98 -5.71 -2.48
CA LYS A 137 14.66 -5.91 -1.19
C LYS A 137 15.55 -4.72 -0.86
N ILE A 138 15.28 -4.07 0.27
CA ILE A 138 16.06 -2.94 0.79
C ILE A 138 17.48 -3.40 1.16
N PRO A 139 18.56 -2.77 0.65
CA PRO A 139 19.91 -3.06 1.09
C PRO A 139 20.12 -2.71 2.58
N PRO A 140 20.84 -3.54 3.38
CA PRO A 140 21.02 -3.33 4.81
C PRO A 140 21.47 -1.91 5.20
N SER A 141 22.31 -1.27 4.37
CA SER A 141 22.85 0.07 4.59
C SER A 141 21.80 1.20 4.60
N VAL A 142 20.60 0.99 4.05
CA VAL A 142 19.51 1.98 4.03
C VAL A 142 18.25 1.50 4.78
N THR A 143 18.29 0.30 5.36
CA THR A 143 17.15 -0.33 6.07
C THR A 143 16.78 0.36 7.40
N ALA A 144 17.66 1.21 7.96
CA ALA A 144 17.35 2.00 9.15
C ALA A 144 16.41 3.17 8.81
N ALA A 145 16.89 4.14 8.02
CA ALA A 145 16.11 5.29 7.54
C ALA A 145 14.78 4.87 6.89
N TRP A 146 14.80 3.80 6.08
CA TRP A 146 13.58 3.27 5.45
C TRP A 146 12.51 2.81 6.47
N ARG A 147 12.91 2.16 7.59
CA ARG A 147 11.96 1.69 8.62
C ARG A 147 11.38 2.83 9.44
N GLU A 148 12.19 3.83 9.75
CA GLU A 148 11.78 5.01 10.51
C GLU A 148 10.70 5.78 9.75
N GLN A 149 10.94 6.08 8.48
CA GLN A 149 9.98 6.82 7.66
C GLN A 149 8.71 6.03 7.29
N VAL A 150 8.79 4.70 7.16
CA VAL A 150 7.59 3.84 7.02
C VAL A 150 6.73 3.86 8.30
N ARG A 151 7.34 4.07 9.48
CA ARG A 151 6.60 4.24 10.74
C ARG A 151 5.89 5.60 10.77
N GLU A 152 6.57 6.68 10.41
CA GLU A 152 5.98 8.03 10.37
C GLU A 152 4.79 8.12 9.41
N LEU A 153 4.91 7.54 8.21
CA LEU A 153 3.83 7.50 7.21
C LEU A 153 2.69 6.52 7.53
N ARG A 154 2.79 5.81 8.67
CA ARG A 154 1.72 4.95 9.23
C ARG A 154 1.12 5.49 10.51
N SER A 155 1.72 6.52 11.11
CA SER A 155 1.07 7.29 12.17
C SER A 155 -0.06 8.10 11.54
N PRO A 156 -1.35 7.87 11.88
CA PRO A 156 -2.35 8.88 11.61
C PRO A 156 -1.94 10.17 12.33
N SER A 157 -2.21 11.32 11.70
CA SER A 157 -1.98 12.63 12.32
C SER A 157 -2.91 12.83 13.51
N THR A 158 -2.47 12.41 14.70
CA THR A 158 -3.22 12.57 15.94
C THR A 158 -3.17 14.02 16.40
N GLY A 159 -4.27 14.75 16.17
CA GLY A 159 -4.52 16.12 16.63
C GLY A 159 -4.52 17.14 15.48
N ALA A 160 -5.39 18.15 15.48
CA ALA A 160 -6.55 18.49 16.32
C ALA A 160 -7.43 19.48 15.49
N THR A 161 -8.64 19.93 15.84
CA THR A 161 -9.32 20.07 17.15
C THR A 161 -10.83 20.03 16.94
N THR A 162 -11.57 19.59 17.97
CA THR A 162 -13.02 19.74 18.10
C THR A 162 -13.45 21.22 18.13
N GLU A 163 -14.36 21.63 17.27
CA GLU A 163 -15.37 22.64 17.63
C GLU A 163 -16.68 22.30 16.92
N SER A 164 -17.74 22.14 17.72
CA SER A 164 -19.14 21.98 17.29
C SER A 164 -19.93 23.09 18.00
N PRO A 165 -21.05 23.55 17.44
CA PRO A 165 -21.54 24.93 17.59
C PRO A 165 -22.13 25.29 18.97
#